data_AF-A0A349NZA0-F1
#
_entry.id   AF-A0A349NZA0-F1
#
_cell.length_a   1.000
_cell.length_b   1.000
_cell.length_c   1.000
_cell.angle_alpha   90.00
_cell.angle_beta   90.00
_cell.angle_gamma   90.00
#
_symmetry.space_group_name_H-M   'P 1'
#
loop_
_entity.id
_entity.type
_entity.pdbx_description
1 polymer ?
#
loop_
_entity_poly.entity_id
_entity_poly.type
_entity_poly.pdbx_seq_one_letter_code
_entity_poly.pdbx_strand_id
1 'polypeptide(L)'
;MEFNLGPKIERQELAPTLDIPKDNFGMHEFFNYIEESKDREVSETEKTAHAVLEALRHTGGVVYQDVGELYPMVHEKILVRREDVGKVMESVLDRVPLEINARGLRPNVAWWDLAQGSEGLKNAFLEGHTHMNGVVSVMGFEPGDSLAVTDQKDIPDEPGAFVGADGSVLDRHLVASAHGTIPHEHIRFTVFRFPYDHFPEDELTDDEIPGGEKNQHGELKYIFRGVYFPKEETPTLH
;
A
#
# COMPACT_ATOMS: atom_id res chain seq x y z
N MET A 1 2.63 -5.14 -49.62
CA MET A 1 2.14 -4.47 -48.40
C MET A 1 3.36 -4.16 -47.57
N GLU A 2 3.77 -2.90 -47.57
CA GLU A 2 4.87 -2.42 -46.73
C GLU A 2 4.27 -2.06 -45.37
N PHE A 3 4.79 -2.67 -44.30
CA PHE A 3 4.38 -2.35 -42.94
C PHE A 3 5.10 -1.09 -42.50
N ASN A 4 4.31 -0.05 -42.25
CA ASN A 4 4.76 1.21 -41.68
C ASN A 4 5.08 0.96 -40.20
N LEU A 5 6.37 0.80 -39.87
CA LEU A 5 6.84 0.74 -38.49
C LEU A 5 6.73 2.14 -37.91
N GLY A 6 5.95 2.28 -36.84
CA GLY A 6 5.78 3.54 -36.10
C GLY A 6 7.12 4.13 -35.61
N PRO A 7 7.09 5.37 -35.08
CA PRO A 7 8.30 6.09 -34.72
C PRO A 7 9.11 5.30 -33.69
N LYS A 8 10.41 5.14 -33.96
CA LYS A 8 11.40 4.66 -32.99
C LYS A 8 11.39 5.61 -31.80
N ILE A 9 10.93 5.13 -30.65
CA ILE A 9 11.15 5.81 -29.37
C ILE A 9 12.65 5.69 -29.09
N GLU A 10 13.35 6.82 -29.09
CA GLU A 10 14.74 6.91 -28.66
C GLU A 10 14.79 6.56 -27.17
N ARG A 11 15.56 5.52 -26.81
CA ARG A 11 15.86 5.18 -25.42
C ARG A 11 16.60 6.37 -24.80
N GLN A 12 15.95 7.10 -23.90
CA GLN A 12 16.65 7.99 -23.00
C GLN A 12 17.53 7.13 -22.07
N GLU A 13 18.79 7.53 -21.94
CA GLU A 13 19.72 6.93 -20.99
C GLU A 13 19.16 7.12 -19.57
N LEU A 14 19.10 6.02 -18.81
CA LEU A 14 18.63 5.98 -17.43
C LEU A 14 19.35 7.02 -16.56
N ALA A 15 18.61 7.69 -15.70
CA ALA A 15 19.18 8.54 -14.68
C ALA A 15 20.04 7.69 -13.72
N PRO A 16 21.18 8.21 -13.23
CA PRO A 16 21.96 7.52 -12.22
C PRO A 16 21.11 7.33 -10.96
N THR A 17 20.98 6.08 -10.52
CA THR A 17 20.51 5.73 -9.17
C THR A 17 21.40 6.46 -8.17
N LEU A 18 20.79 7.22 -7.25
CA LEU A 18 21.52 7.77 -6.11
C LEU A 18 22.09 6.58 -5.33
N ASP A 19 23.41 6.43 -5.29
CA ASP A 19 24.09 5.41 -4.48
C ASP A 19 23.93 5.77 -2.98
N ILE A 20 22.74 5.53 -2.43
CA ILE A 20 22.47 5.68 -1.01
C ILE A 20 22.89 4.38 -0.32
N PRO A 21 23.81 4.43 0.67
CA PRO A 21 24.17 3.25 1.44
C PRO A 21 22.93 2.60 2.07
N LYS A 22 22.81 1.28 1.95
CA LYS A 22 21.64 0.50 2.39
C LYS A 22 21.18 0.75 3.82
N ASP A 23 22.09 1.20 4.68
CA ASP A 23 21.85 1.39 6.12
C ASP A 23 21.31 2.78 6.50
N ASN A 24 21.13 3.71 5.54
CA ASN A 24 20.81 5.12 5.83
C ASN A 24 19.61 5.71 5.06
N PHE A 25 18.75 4.90 4.45
CA PHE A 25 17.54 5.42 3.81
C PHE A 25 16.41 5.56 4.84
N GLY A 26 16.18 6.78 5.33
CA GLY A 26 15.10 7.11 6.27
C GLY A 26 14.06 8.05 5.67
N MET A 27 13.20 8.61 6.54
CA MET A 27 12.14 9.53 6.10
C MET A 27 12.65 10.81 5.46
N HIS A 28 13.83 11.29 5.85
CA HIS A 28 14.43 12.46 5.24
C HIS A 28 14.79 12.20 3.77
N GLU A 29 15.43 11.06 3.50
CA GLU A 29 15.82 10.63 2.16
C GLU A 29 14.61 10.36 1.28
N PHE A 30 13.55 9.76 1.83
CA PHE A 30 12.28 9.56 1.12
C PHE A 30 11.68 10.87 0.60
N PHE A 31 11.56 11.90 1.46
CA PHE A 31 11.02 13.18 1.03
C PHE A 31 11.99 13.95 0.13
N ASN A 32 13.30 13.90 0.40
CA ASN A 32 14.30 14.50 -0.46
C ASN A 32 14.24 13.90 -1.87
N TYR A 33 14.03 12.58 -2.02
CA TYR A 33 13.88 11.95 -3.34
C TYR A 33 12.70 12.55 -4.12
N ILE A 34 11.57 12.77 -3.45
CA ILE A 34 10.37 13.39 -4.05
C ILE A 34 10.64 14.85 -4.42
N GLU A 35 11.35 15.60 -3.55
CA GLU A 35 11.62 17.02 -3.73
C GLU A 35 12.73 17.33 -4.74
N GLU A 36 13.89 16.68 -4.66
CA GLU A 36 15.03 16.88 -5.57
C GLU A 36 14.70 16.43 -7.00
N SER A 37 13.79 15.46 -7.13
CA SER A 37 13.28 15.07 -8.45
C SER A 37 12.36 16.13 -9.08
N LYS A 38 11.93 17.19 -8.36
CA LYS A 38 11.10 18.30 -8.92
C LYS A 38 11.76 19.00 -10.10
N ASP A 39 13.08 18.97 -10.19
CA ASP A 39 13.85 19.59 -11.28
C ASP A 39 13.89 18.76 -12.58
N ARG A 40 13.22 17.60 -12.63
CA ARG A 40 13.10 16.74 -13.83
C ARG A 40 11.68 16.83 -14.41
N GLU A 41 11.55 16.73 -15.75
CA GLU A 41 10.29 16.73 -16.53
C GLU A 41 9.35 15.53 -16.25
N VAL A 42 9.50 14.89 -15.10
CA VAL A 42 8.76 13.72 -14.64
C VAL A 42 7.54 14.16 -13.81
N SER A 43 6.43 13.40 -13.85
CA SER A 43 5.24 13.70 -13.06
C SER A 43 5.47 13.53 -11.54
N GLU A 44 4.71 14.22 -10.68
CA GLU A 44 4.81 14.03 -9.22
C GLU A 44 4.43 12.60 -8.80
N THR A 45 3.49 11.97 -9.51
CA THR A 45 3.08 10.58 -9.29
C THR A 45 4.23 9.61 -9.49
N GLU A 46 4.95 9.76 -10.59
CA GLU A 46 6.07 8.88 -10.95
C GLU A 46 7.25 9.07 -9.99
N LYS A 47 7.50 10.31 -9.54
CA LYS A 47 8.49 10.59 -8.48
C LYS A 47 8.14 9.89 -7.17
N THR A 48 6.87 9.95 -6.76
CA THR A 48 6.40 9.24 -5.58
C THR A 48 6.48 7.72 -5.78
N ALA A 49 6.18 7.19 -6.97
CA ALA A 49 6.31 5.77 -7.26
C ALA A 49 7.77 5.31 -7.09
N HIS A 50 8.73 6.01 -7.68
CA HIS A 50 10.15 5.73 -7.48
C HIS A 50 10.59 5.83 -6.01
N ALA A 51 10.20 6.90 -5.30
CA ALA A 51 10.58 7.08 -3.90
C ALA A 51 10.04 5.95 -3.02
N VAL A 52 8.79 5.53 -3.25
CA VAL A 52 8.20 4.39 -2.53
C VAL A 52 8.94 3.10 -2.88
N LEU A 53 9.16 2.79 -4.15
CA LEU A 53 9.86 1.58 -4.57
C LEU A 53 11.28 1.50 -4.01
N GLU A 54 12.00 2.62 -4.00
CA GLU A 54 13.30 2.70 -3.36
C GLU A 54 13.18 2.43 -1.87
N ALA A 55 12.27 3.13 -1.17
CA ALA A 55 12.03 2.91 0.25
C ALA A 55 11.72 1.43 0.57
N LEU A 56 10.93 0.73 -0.26
CA LEU A 56 10.60 -0.69 -0.06
C LEU A 56 11.85 -1.57 0.08
N ARG A 57 12.93 -1.24 -0.65
CA ARG A 57 14.22 -1.96 -0.60
C ARG A 57 14.92 -1.85 0.75
N HIS A 58 14.54 -0.88 1.57
CA HIS A 58 15.13 -0.59 2.89
C HIS A 58 14.21 -0.90 4.07
N THR A 59 12.95 -1.27 3.83
CA THR A 59 11.95 -1.53 4.90
C THR A 59 12.26 -2.72 5.80
N GLY A 60 13.23 -3.57 5.44
CA GLY A 60 13.50 -4.83 6.12
C GLY A 60 12.43 -5.92 5.92
N GLY A 61 11.37 -5.62 5.17
CA GLY A 61 10.32 -6.57 4.79
C GLY A 61 10.65 -7.35 3.51
N VAL A 62 9.86 -8.39 3.25
CA VAL A 62 9.91 -9.17 2.02
C VAL A 62 8.99 -8.54 0.98
N VAL A 63 9.55 -8.06 -0.12
CA VAL A 63 8.80 -7.40 -1.19
C VAL A 63 8.22 -8.44 -2.16
N TYR A 64 6.93 -8.29 -2.47
CA TYR A 64 6.18 -9.12 -3.39
C TYR A 64 5.66 -8.28 -4.56
N GLN A 65 5.84 -8.80 -5.77
CA GLN A 65 5.30 -8.23 -7.00
C GLN A 65 3.83 -8.61 -7.18
N ASP A 66 3.51 -9.89 -7.00
CA ASP A 66 2.13 -10.36 -6.90
C ASP A 66 1.66 -10.35 -5.44
N VAL A 67 0.69 -9.48 -5.14
CA VAL A 67 0.08 -9.39 -3.80
C VAL A 67 -0.66 -10.69 -3.43
N GLY A 68 -1.08 -11.49 -4.41
CA GLY A 68 -1.64 -12.82 -4.18
C GLY A 68 -0.67 -13.77 -3.46
N GLU A 69 0.63 -13.63 -3.68
CA GLU A 69 1.67 -14.43 -3.01
C GLU A 69 1.87 -14.04 -1.55
N LEU A 70 1.44 -12.83 -1.16
CA LEU A 70 1.47 -12.38 0.23
C LEU A 70 0.35 -13.02 1.06
N TYR A 71 -0.80 -13.36 0.45
CA TYR A 71 -1.97 -13.83 1.18
C TYR A 71 -1.73 -15.10 2.01
N PRO A 72 -1.04 -16.14 1.50
CA PRO A 72 -0.73 -17.32 2.29
C PRO A 72 0.11 -17.03 3.53
N MET A 73 0.83 -15.92 3.60
CA MET A 73 1.68 -15.55 4.74
C MET A 73 0.90 -14.93 5.89
N VAL A 74 -0.36 -14.54 5.65
CA VAL A 74 -1.26 -13.96 6.65
C VAL A 74 -2.20 -15.05 7.14
N HIS A 75 -1.76 -15.76 8.17
CA HIS A 75 -2.48 -16.92 8.72
C HIS A 75 -3.58 -16.57 9.72
N GLU A 76 -3.64 -15.31 10.14
CA GLU A 76 -4.54 -14.83 11.20
C GLU A 76 -5.53 -13.82 10.63
N LYS A 77 -6.67 -13.68 11.32
CA LYS A 77 -7.62 -12.59 11.05
C LYS A 77 -6.97 -11.28 11.47
N ILE A 78 -6.78 -10.35 10.55
CA ILE A 78 -6.10 -9.08 10.79
C ILE A 78 -7.00 -7.87 10.50
N LEU A 79 -6.60 -6.71 10.99
CA LEU A 79 -7.21 -5.44 10.59
C LEU A 79 -6.48 -4.88 9.38
N VAL A 80 -7.24 -4.39 8.41
CA VAL A 80 -6.75 -3.70 7.23
C VAL A 80 -7.35 -2.31 7.14
N ARG A 81 -6.58 -1.35 6.63
CA ARG A 81 -7.08 0.00 6.33
C ARG A 81 -6.25 0.69 5.28
N ARG A 82 -6.89 1.60 4.55
CA ARG A 82 -6.18 2.61 3.78
C ARG A 82 -5.49 3.58 4.73
N GLU A 83 -4.23 3.87 4.45
CA GLU A 83 -3.43 4.83 5.24
C GLU A 83 -2.72 5.81 4.32
N ASP A 84 -2.34 6.96 4.85
CA ASP A 84 -1.47 7.91 4.16
C ASP A 84 -0.08 7.31 3.91
N VAL A 85 0.40 7.42 2.66
CA VAL A 85 1.69 6.84 2.24
C VAL A 85 2.85 7.35 3.09
N GLY A 86 2.86 8.63 3.46
CA GLY A 86 3.91 9.21 4.29
C GLY A 86 3.94 8.59 5.69
N LYS A 87 2.77 8.38 6.30
CA LYS A 87 2.66 7.66 7.58
C LYS A 87 3.06 6.20 7.48
N VAL A 88 2.74 5.54 6.36
CA VAL A 88 3.21 4.16 6.12
C VAL A 88 4.72 4.16 6.09
N MET A 89 5.35 5.04 5.30
CA MET A 89 6.81 5.15 5.19
C MET A 89 7.46 5.43 6.55
N GLU A 90 6.91 6.36 7.34
CA GLU A 90 7.42 6.68 8.68
C GLU A 90 7.40 5.47 9.60
N SER A 91 6.32 4.69 9.52
CA SER A 91 6.22 3.47 10.30
C SER A 91 7.17 2.36 9.83
N VAL A 92 7.35 2.18 8.51
CA VAL A 92 8.17 1.06 8.00
C VAL A 92 9.67 1.35 7.96
N LEU A 93 10.08 2.60 7.77
CA LEU A 93 11.49 3.01 7.73
C LEU A 93 12.01 3.35 9.13
N ASP A 94 11.26 4.16 9.87
CA ASP A 94 11.73 4.70 11.16
C ASP A 94 11.13 3.94 12.36
N ARG A 95 10.38 2.87 12.10
CA ARG A 95 9.73 2.02 13.13
C ARG A 95 8.82 2.81 14.09
N VAL A 96 8.24 3.89 13.60
CA VAL A 96 7.32 4.74 14.38
C VAL A 96 5.97 4.03 14.53
N PRO A 97 5.37 4.00 15.74
CA PRO A 97 4.03 3.46 15.93
C PRO A 97 2.97 4.22 15.13
N LEU A 98 2.03 3.49 14.53
CA LEU A 98 0.94 4.07 13.76
C LEU A 98 -0.20 4.51 14.68
N GLU A 99 -0.53 5.79 14.66
CA GLU A 99 -1.68 6.33 15.40
C GLU A 99 -2.97 6.26 14.58
N ILE A 100 -4.01 5.65 15.17
CA ILE A 100 -5.34 5.49 14.58
C ILE A 100 -6.35 6.34 15.34
N ASN A 101 -6.87 7.36 14.66
CA ASN A 101 -7.83 8.30 15.22
C ASN A 101 -9.18 8.23 14.49
N ALA A 102 -10.08 7.37 14.98
CA ALA A 102 -11.45 7.31 14.49
C ALA A 102 -12.25 8.57 14.87
N ARG A 103 -13.11 9.03 13.97
CA ARG A 103 -14.07 10.10 14.25
C ARG A 103 -15.33 9.51 14.91
N GLY A 104 -15.26 9.27 16.22
CA GLY A 104 -16.32 8.56 16.95
C GLY A 104 -16.35 7.08 16.55
N LEU A 105 -17.55 6.49 16.44
CA LEU A 105 -17.73 5.09 16.03
C LEU A 105 -17.80 4.89 14.51
N ARG A 106 -17.33 5.86 13.71
CA ARG A 106 -17.31 5.70 12.26
C ARG A 106 -16.32 4.60 11.87
N PRO A 107 -16.69 3.70 10.94
CA PRO A 107 -15.75 2.74 10.40
C PRO A 107 -14.53 3.41 9.80
N ASN A 108 -13.36 2.85 10.07
CA ASN A 108 -12.07 3.31 9.54
C ASN A 108 -11.07 2.17 9.30
N VAL A 109 -11.51 0.93 9.53
CA VAL A 109 -10.76 -0.31 9.36
C VAL A 109 -11.74 -1.41 8.93
N ALA A 110 -11.23 -2.46 8.30
CA ALA A 110 -11.98 -3.69 8.04
C ALA A 110 -11.21 -4.89 8.56
N TRP A 111 -11.94 -5.92 8.98
CA TRP A 111 -11.40 -7.24 9.22
C TRP A 111 -11.12 -7.93 7.90
N TRP A 112 -9.95 -8.56 7.80
CA TRP A 112 -9.60 -9.43 6.70
C TRP A 112 -9.20 -10.81 7.21
N ASP A 113 -9.73 -11.83 6.55
CA ASP A 113 -9.46 -13.24 6.80
C ASP A 113 -9.20 -13.92 5.44
N LEU A 114 -8.15 -14.74 5.37
CA LEU A 114 -7.80 -15.50 4.17
C LEU A 114 -8.97 -16.36 3.66
N ALA A 115 -9.83 -16.85 4.56
CA ALA A 115 -11.03 -17.61 4.19
C ALA A 115 -12.01 -16.80 3.32
N GLN A 116 -11.90 -15.47 3.32
CA GLN A 116 -12.73 -14.55 2.54
C GLN A 116 -12.05 -14.09 1.23
N GLY A 117 -10.88 -14.67 0.89
CA GLY A 117 -10.12 -14.31 -0.31
C GLY A 117 -9.66 -12.85 -0.29
N SER A 118 -9.72 -12.15 -1.42
CA SER A 118 -9.25 -10.77 -1.55
C SER A 118 -10.26 -9.68 -1.10
N GLU A 119 -11.48 -10.04 -0.71
CA GLU A 119 -12.58 -9.08 -0.54
C GLU A 119 -12.31 -8.04 0.55
N GLY A 120 -11.69 -8.44 1.68
CA GLY A 120 -11.30 -7.50 2.73
C GLY A 120 -10.25 -6.49 2.27
N LEU A 121 -9.29 -6.91 1.44
CA LEU A 121 -8.28 -6.00 0.88
C LEU A 121 -8.90 -5.04 -0.15
N LYS A 122 -9.83 -5.53 -0.99
CA LYS A 122 -10.58 -4.67 -1.92
C LYS A 122 -11.35 -3.58 -1.19
N ASN A 123 -12.08 -3.94 -0.12
CA ASN A 123 -12.79 -2.97 0.71
C ASN A 123 -11.82 -1.94 1.31
N ALA A 124 -10.65 -2.37 1.79
CA ALA A 124 -9.65 -1.45 2.32
C ALA A 124 -9.11 -0.48 1.25
N PHE A 125 -8.97 -0.87 -0.02
CA PHE A 125 -8.60 0.06 -1.09
C PHE A 125 -9.72 1.03 -1.48
N LEU A 126 -10.97 0.61 -1.33
CA LEU A 126 -12.14 1.43 -1.64
C LEU A 126 -12.51 2.38 -0.49
N GLU A 127 -12.16 2.03 0.74
CA GLU A 127 -12.39 2.87 1.92
C GLU A 127 -11.37 4.02 2.01
N GLY A 128 -11.85 5.23 2.27
CA GLY A 128 -11.01 6.41 2.49
C GLY A 128 -10.52 7.12 1.22
N HIS A 129 -9.91 8.29 1.42
CA HIS A 129 -9.46 9.19 0.34
C HIS A 129 -7.97 9.51 0.38
N THR A 130 -7.21 8.94 1.32
CA THR A 130 -5.79 9.25 1.50
C THR A 130 -4.94 8.68 0.37
N HIS A 131 -4.05 9.49 -0.19
CA HIS A 131 -3.09 9.09 -1.22
C HIS A 131 -1.96 10.12 -1.26
N MET A 132 -0.81 9.73 -1.79
CA MET A 132 0.30 10.65 -2.08
C MET A 132 0.53 10.65 -3.58
N ASN A 133 0.25 11.78 -4.24
CA ASN A 133 0.41 11.95 -5.68
C ASN A 133 -0.12 10.76 -6.51
N GLY A 134 -1.34 10.28 -6.25
CA GLY A 134 -1.94 9.15 -6.97
C GLY A 134 -1.54 7.74 -6.48
N VAL A 135 -0.50 7.61 -5.64
CA VAL A 135 -0.14 6.34 -4.99
C VAL A 135 -1.03 6.11 -3.76
N VAL A 136 -1.59 4.91 -3.66
CA VAL A 136 -2.48 4.50 -2.56
C VAL A 136 -1.81 3.38 -1.77
N SER A 137 -1.93 3.41 -0.45
CA SER A 137 -1.44 2.35 0.43
C SER A 137 -2.53 1.78 1.33
N VAL A 138 -2.48 0.46 1.51
CA VAL A 138 -3.25 -0.28 2.51
C VAL A 138 -2.26 -0.94 3.45
N MET A 139 -2.53 -0.89 4.75
CA MET A 139 -1.75 -1.57 5.78
C MET A 139 -2.59 -2.66 6.42
N GLY A 140 -1.95 -3.80 6.69
CA GLY A 140 -2.49 -4.90 7.49
C GLY A 140 -1.72 -5.04 8.80
N PHE A 141 -2.44 -5.10 9.92
CA PHE A 141 -1.85 -5.21 11.25
C PHE A 141 -2.69 -6.06 12.20
N GLU A 142 -2.00 -6.63 13.18
CA GLU A 142 -2.63 -7.33 14.29
C GLU A 142 -3.10 -6.32 15.34
N PRO A 143 -4.33 -6.47 15.86
CA PRO A 143 -4.81 -5.64 16.96
C PRO A 143 -3.98 -5.95 18.21
N GLY A 144 -3.21 -4.97 18.67
CA GLY A 144 -2.52 -5.04 19.96
C GLY A 144 -3.36 -4.53 21.12
N ASP A 145 -2.87 -4.68 22.34
CA ASP A 145 -3.52 -4.19 23.56
C ASP A 145 -3.77 -2.67 23.56
N SER A 146 -2.97 -1.93 22.79
CA SER A 146 -3.04 -0.46 22.66
C SER A 146 -4.07 0.02 21.63
N LEU A 147 -4.75 -0.90 20.95
CA LEU A 147 -5.78 -0.58 19.96
C LEU A 147 -7.16 -1.03 20.46
N ALA A 148 -8.04 -0.06 20.71
CA ALA A 148 -9.45 -0.32 20.97
C ALA A 148 -10.17 -0.54 19.64
N VAL A 149 -10.84 -1.68 19.50
CA VAL A 149 -11.58 -2.06 18.28
C VAL A 149 -13.05 -2.27 18.63
N THR A 150 -13.93 -1.62 17.88
CA THR A 150 -15.39 -1.78 17.96
C THR A 150 -15.87 -2.45 16.68
N ASP A 151 -16.47 -3.63 16.80
CA ASP A 151 -16.99 -4.39 15.66
C ASP A 151 -18.25 -3.76 15.07
N GLN A 152 -18.54 -4.09 13.79
CA GLN A 152 -19.72 -3.61 13.06
C GLN A 152 -21.04 -3.70 13.85
N LYS A 153 -21.26 -4.79 14.60
CA LYS A 153 -22.51 -5.01 15.35
C LYS A 153 -22.81 -3.92 16.37
N ASP A 154 -21.76 -3.24 16.84
CA ASP A 154 -21.80 -2.20 17.86
C ASP A 154 -21.66 -0.78 17.24
N ILE A 155 -21.56 -0.68 15.92
CA ILE A 155 -21.51 0.57 15.15
C ILE A 155 -22.92 0.93 14.64
N PRO A 156 -23.41 2.16 14.87
CA PRO A 156 -24.71 2.60 14.35
C PRO A 156 -24.83 2.45 12.84
N ASP A 157 -25.99 1.97 12.39
CA ASP A 157 -26.30 1.81 10.97
C ASP A 157 -26.62 3.17 10.33
N GLU A 158 -25.58 3.88 9.85
CA GLU A 158 -25.74 5.11 9.07
C GLU A 158 -25.65 4.80 7.55
N PRO A 159 -26.73 5.00 6.76
CA PRO A 159 -26.79 4.66 5.32
C PRO A 159 -25.87 5.46 4.37
N GLY A 160 -24.93 6.25 4.87
CA GLY A 160 -23.95 7.00 4.06
C GLY A 160 -22.55 7.02 4.66
N ALA A 161 -22.32 6.27 5.74
CA ALA A 161 -21.03 6.24 6.43
C ALA A 161 -20.02 5.31 5.74
N PHE A 162 -20.47 4.43 4.84
CA PHE A 162 -19.64 3.40 4.22
C PHE A 162 -19.93 3.29 2.72
N VAL A 163 -19.42 4.26 1.98
CA VAL A 163 -19.45 4.30 0.52
C VAL A 163 -18.00 4.30 0.05
N GLY A 164 -17.67 3.43 -0.90
CA GLY A 164 -16.35 3.40 -1.52
C GLY A 164 -16.04 4.72 -2.20
N ALA A 165 -14.75 5.00 -2.42
CA ALA A 165 -14.29 6.21 -3.10
C ALA A 165 -14.90 6.39 -4.51
N ASP A 166 -15.38 5.31 -5.12
CA ASP A 166 -16.07 5.26 -6.42
C ASP A 166 -17.60 5.35 -6.33
N GLY A 167 -18.15 5.54 -5.12
CA GLY A 167 -19.60 5.55 -4.89
C GLY A 167 -20.22 4.17 -4.67
N SER A 168 -19.43 3.09 -4.66
CA SER A 168 -19.94 1.73 -4.43
C SER A 168 -20.40 1.52 -2.98
N VAL A 169 -21.43 0.70 -2.79
CA VAL A 169 -21.83 0.24 -1.45
C VAL A 169 -20.90 -0.91 -1.07
N LEU A 170 -20.03 -0.67 -0.10
CA LEU A 170 -19.07 -1.67 0.38
C LEU A 170 -19.75 -2.63 1.37
N ASP A 171 -19.22 -3.85 1.46
CA ASP A 171 -19.73 -4.85 2.39
C ASP A 171 -19.45 -4.42 3.84
N ARG A 172 -20.54 -4.13 4.56
CA ARG A 172 -20.48 -3.67 5.94
C ARG A 172 -20.12 -4.78 6.92
N HIS A 173 -20.30 -6.06 6.61
CA HIS A 173 -20.16 -7.14 7.61
C HIS A 173 -18.73 -7.30 8.15
N LEU A 174 -17.75 -6.70 7.48
CA LEU A 174 -16.34 -6.78 7.84
C LEU A 174 -15.81 -5.51 8.51
N VAL A 175 -16.61 -4.45 8.60
CA VAL A 175 -16.10 -3.16 9.05
C VAL A 175 -15.94 -3.10 10.57
N ALA A 176 -15.01 -2.28 11.02
CA ALA A 176 -14.84 -1.97 12.43
C ALA A 176 -14.38 -0.51 12.58
N SER A 177 -14.43 -0.02 13.82
CA SER A 177 -13.88 1.26 14.21
C SER A 177 -12.72 1.01 15.18
N ALA A 178 -11.54 1.50 14.84
CA ALA A 178 -10.34 1.36 15.64
C ALA A 178 -9.82 2.71 16.13
N HIS A 179 -9.40 2.77 17.39
CA HIS A 179 -8.76 3.94 17.99
C HIS A 179 -7.61 3.53 18.91
N GLY A 180 -6.50 4.24 18.82
CA GLY A 180 -5.31 4.00 19.63
C GLY A 180 -4.05 3.93 18.78
N THR A 181 -3.10 3.11 19.20
CA THR A 181 -1.78 3.04 18.55
C THR A 181 -1.43 1.60 18.21
N ILE A 182 -0.84 1.41 17.03
CA ILE A 182 -0.30 0.14 16.55
C ILE A 182 1.23 0.22 16.59
N PRO A 183 1.88 -0.57 17.45
CA PRO A 183 3.32 -0.72 17.41
C PRO A 183 3.80 -1.27 16.06
N HIS A 184 5.00 -0.90 15.63
CA HIS A 184 5.54 -1.32 14.33
C HIS A 184 5.59 -2.86 14.20
N GLU A 185 5.95 -3.54 15.28
CA GLU A 185 6.03 -5.00 15.37
C GLU A 185 4.69 -5.73 15.16
N HIS A 186 3.56 -5.02 15.16
CA HIS A 186 2.23 -5.57 14.86
C HIS A 186 1.82 -5.38 13.39
N ILE A 187 2.57 -4.60 12.62
CA ILE A 187 2.37 -4.48 11.18
C ILE A 187 2.81 -5.79 10.53
N ARG A 188 1.95 -6.35 9.68
CA ARG A 188 2.19 -7.62 8.98
C ARG A 188 2.41 -7.43 7.51
N PHE A 189 1.76 -6.43 6.92
CA PHE A 189 2.04 -6.05 5.55
C PHE A 189 1.65 -4.62 5.24
N THR A 190 2.18 -4.14 4.12
CA THR A 190 1.62 -3.02 3.39
C THR A 190 1.48 -3.39 1.91
N VAL A 191 0.43 -2.89 1.27
CA VAL A 191 0.21 -3.01 -0.17
C VAL A 191 0.09 -1.61 -0.76
N PHE A 192 0.91 -1.34 -1.76
CA PHE A 192 0.83 -0.12 -2.56
C PHE A 192 0.14 -0.41 -3.89
N ARG A 193 -0.69 0.55 -4.32
CA ARG A 193 -1.31 0.60 -5.64
C ARG A 193 -0.83 1.85 -6.36
N PHE A 194 -0.20 1.64 -7.50
CA PHE A 194 0.38 2.67 -8.34
C PHE A 194 -0.42 2.82 -9.63
N PRO A 195 -0.66 4.05 -10.13
CA PRO A 195 -1.16 4.26 -11.48
C PRO A 195 -0.18 3.69 -12.52
N TYR A 196 -0.68 2.87 -13.44
CA TYR A 196 0.16 2.19 -14.44
C TYR A 196 0.95 3.18 -15.31
N ASP A 197 0.29 4.24 -15.80
CA ASP A 197 0.90 5.27 -16.67
C ASP A 197 2.03 6.09 -16.02
N HIS A 198 2.21 5.93 -14.70
CA HIS A 198 3.23 6.61 -13.91
C HIS A 198 4.11 5.64 -13.13
N PHE A 199 4.01 4.34 -13.42
CA PHE A 199 4.86 3.33 -12.81
C PHE A 199 6.18 3.22 -13.59
N PRO A 200 7.34 3.14 -12.93
CA PRO A 200 8.62 3.07 -13.63
C PRO A 200 8.71 1.86 -14.55
N GLU A 201 8.97 2.08 -15.83
CA GLU A 201 8.98 1.02 -16.85
C GLU A 201 10.05 -0.05 -16.58
N ASP A 202 11.18 0.35 -15.99
CA ASP A 202 12.29 -0.54 -15.63
C ASP A 202 12.00 -1.43 -14.41
N GLU A 203 10.99 -1.07 -13.62
CA GLU A 203 10.50 -1.83 -12.47
C GLU A 203 9.29 -2.72 -12.81
N LEU A 204 8.71 -2.58 -14.01
CA LEU A 204 7.64 -3.43 -14.50
C LEU A 204 8.18 -4.83 -14.79
N THR A 205 7.44 -5.85 -14.35
CA THR A 205 7.76 -7.24 -14.70
C THR A 205 6.81 -7.77 -15.78
N ASP A 206 7.31 -8.74 -16.55
CA ASP A 206 6.52 -9.37 -17.62
C ASP A 206 5.22 -10.02 -17.08
N ASP A 207 5.21 -10.45 -15.82
CA ASP A 207 4.08 -11.11 -15.15
C ASP A 207 3.02 -10.13 -14.60
N GLU A 208 3.34 -8.84 -14.49
CA GLU A 208 2.42 -7.82 -13.97
C GLU A 208 1.43 -7.30 -15.01
N ILE A 209 1.80 -7.35 -16.29
CA ILE A 209 0.94 -6.92 -17.39
C ILE A 209 -0.31 -7.82 -17.53
N PRO A 210 -0.22 -9.15 -17.35
CA PRO A 210 -1.38 -10.02 -17.21
C PRO A 210 -2.20 -9.79 -15.93
N GLY A 211 -1.53 -9.63 -14.78
CA GLY A 211 -2.14 -9.73 -13.44
C GLY A 211 -2.66 -8.43 -12.81
N GLY A 212 -2.27 -7.26 -13.31
CA GLY A 212 -2.71 -5.99 -12.71
C GLY A 212 -4.18 -5.63 -12.97
N GLU A 213 -4.69 -4.64 -12.22
CA GLU A 213 -6.10 -4.25 -12.28
C GLU A 213 -6.41 -3.55 -13.60
N LYS A 214 -7.37 -4.10 -14.36
CA LYS A 214 -7.78 -3.62 -15.68
C LYS A 214 -9.08 -2.83 -15.61
N ASN A 215 -9.22 -1.81 -16.46
CA ASN A 215 -10.46 -1.07 -16.63
C ASN A 215 -11.52 -1.90 -17.40
N GLN A 216 -12.70 -1.32 -17.62
CA GLN A 216 -13.80 -1.99 -18.36
C GLN A 216 -13.46 -2.31 -19.82
N HIS A 217 -12.41 -1.70 -20.37
CA HIS A 217 -11.89 -1.94 -21.71
C HIS A 217 -10.76 -2.98 -21.73
N GLY A 218 -10.39 -3.54 -20.58
CA GLY A 218 -9.31 -4.52 -20.45
C GLY A 218 -7.91 -3.90 -20.40
N GLU A 219 -7.82 -2.57 -20.31
CA GLU A 219 -6.54 -1.85 -20.24
C GLU A 219 -6.02 -1.81 -18.81
N LEU A 220 -4.73 -2.05 -18.64
CA LEU A 220 -4.08 -2.04 -17.34
C LEU A 220 -4.13 -0.64 -16.73
N LYS A 221 -4.64 -0.54 -15.51
CA LYS A 221 -4.86 0.72 -14.81
C LYS A 221 -3.93 0.89 -13.62
N TYR A 222 -3.68 -0.20 -12.90
CA TYR A 222 -2.86 -0.16 -11.70
C TYR A 222 -1.89 -1.34 -11.59
N ILE A 223 -0.75 -1.04 -11.01
CA ILE A 223 0.28 -2.00 -10.57
C ILE A 223 0.26 -2.05 -9.04
N PHE A 224 0.52 -3.22 -8.47
CA PHE A 224 0.57 -3.41 -7.03
C PHE A 224 1.96 -3.85 -6.57
N ARG A 225 2.35 -3.46 -5.35
CA ARG A 225 3.51 -4.02 -4.64
C ARG A 225 3.11 -4.33 -3.22
N GLY A 226 3.37 -5.54 -2.77
CA GLY A 226 3.21 -5.95 -1.38
C GLY A 226 4.55 -5.90 -0.66
N VAL A 227 4.53 -5.60 0.63
CA VAL A 227 5.64 -5.87 1.55
C VAL A 227 5.09 -6.64 2.72
N TYR A 228 5.67 -7.79 3.02
CA TYR A 228 5.37 -8.59 4.20
C TYR A 228 6.44 -8.39 5.27
N PHE A 229 6.00 -8.26 6.53
CA PHE A 229 6.87 -8.13 7.68
C PHE A 229 6.74 -9.38 8.56
N PRO A 230 7.73 -10.30 8.53
CA PRO A 230 7.73 -11.48 9.37
C PRO A 230 7.69 -11.10 10.85
N LYS A 231 6.97 -11.88 11.67
CA LYS A 231 7.13 -11.79 13.13
C LYS A 231 8.60 -12.10 13.45
N GLU A 232 9.27 -11.20 14.17
CA GLU A 232 10.54 -11.55 14.80
C GLU A 232 10.25 -12.71 15.77
N GLU A 233 10.85 -13.88 15.55
CA GLU A 233 10.68 -15.00 16.46
C GLU A 233 11.14 -14.57 17.85
N THR A 234 10.23 -14.55 18.83
CA THR A 234 10.60 -14.29 20.21
C THR A 234 11.63 -15.36 20.61
N PRO A 235 12.88 -15.01 20.97
CA PRO A 235 13.85 -16.01 21.36
C PRO A 235 13.29 -16.76 22.57
N THR A 236 12.99 -18.04 22.38
CA THR A 236 12.64 -18.93 23.48
C THR A 236 13.85 -18.99 24.41
N LEU A 237 13.74 -18.34 25.56
CA LEU A 237 14.64 -18.56 26.69
C LEU A 237 14.53 -20.05 27.07
N HIS A 238 15.54 -20.83 26.69
CA HIS A 238 15.75 -22.19 27.15
C HIS A 238 16.46 -22.22 28.50
#